data_AF-A0A8S8XFC0-F1
#
_entry.id   AF-A0A8S8XFC0-F1
#
_cell.length_a   1.000
_cell.length_b   1.000
_cell.length_c   1.000
_cell.angle_alpha   90.00
_cell.angle_beta   90.00
_cell.angle_gamma   90.00
#
_symmetry.space_group_name_H-M   'P 1'
#
loop_
_entity.id
_entity.type
_entity.pdbx_description
1 polymer ?
#
loop_
_entity_poly.entity_id
_entity_poly.type
_entity_poly.pdbx_seq_one_letter_code
_entity_poly.pdbx_strand_id
1 'polypeptide(L)'
;MPGTGPGMTMAKTMRSALCFLAALVALTAHAADAPVVAAKPTDLTAIDVAPGFTTIPGFTPDNRPARVLKAWRENGNAYGYSIYLITTASGMGRSDWNIVPITVPTPWHVQDMLTDTPHTFEDMVRSVRFARGKIGGEESETLVFTATRDVKDDTPAPAQVAFELYRVVVTDEMGDVLERVRTWRSTKKYCNADTALLREVGLALPRDYEGGESEDGCGP
;
A
#
# COMPACT_ATOMS: atom_id res chain seq x y z
N MET A 1 24.72 85.02 42.69
CA MET A 1 25.86 85.65 42.00
C MET A 1 26.58 84.61 41.15
N PRO A 2 27.20 85.02 40.04
CA PRO A 2 27.07 84.42 38.71
C PRO A 2 28.17 83.39 38.36
N GLY A 3 27.98 82.70 37.23
CA GLY A 3 29.06 82.13 36.43
C GLY A 3 28.52 81.13 35.39
N THR A 4 28.30 81.53 34.12
CA THR A 4 29.27 81.42 33.00
C THR A 4 29.89 80.02 32.94
N GLY A 5 29.65 79.19 31.94
CA GLY A 5 29.79 79.48 30.52
C GLY A 5 30.54 78.31 29.85
N PRO A 6 30.66 78.31 28.51
CA PRO A 6 30.47 77.13 27.66
C PRO A 6 31.78 76.52 27.12
N GLY A 7 31.69 75.38 26.43
CA GLY A 7 32.85 74.86 25.68
C GLY A 7 32.61 73.56 24.94
N MET A 8 32.27 73.68 23.65
CA MET A 8 32.48 72.68 22.59
C MET A 8 33.84 71.96 22.71
N THR A 9 33.95 70.71 22.25
CA THR A 9 34.69 70.32 21.02
C THR A 9 34.64 68.79 20.80
N MET A 10 34.49 68.42 19.52
CA MET A 10 34.63 67.09 18.92
C MET A 10 35.85 66.27 19.40
N ALA A 11 35.72 64.94 19.41
CA ALA A 11 36.34 64.06 18.40
C ALA A 11 36.54 62.62 18.91
N LYS A 12 36.31 61.66 17.99
CA LYS A 12 36.95 60.35 17.88
C LYS A 12 36.93 59.47 19.14
N THR A 13 36.25 58.32 19.06
CA THR A 13 36.82 57.03 18.61
C THR A 13 35.81 55.96 19.00
N MET A 14 35.05 55.40 18.04
CA MET A 14 34.22 54.21 18.31
C MET A 14 35.17 53.02 18.51
N ARG A 15 35.40 52.67 19.78
CA ARG A 15 36.05 51.41 20.17
C ARG A 15 34.96 50.42 20.58
N SER A 16 34.93 49.32 19.86
CA SER A 16 34.38 48.00 20.17
C SER A 16 33.62 47.85 21.49
N ALA A 17 32.31 47.64 21.39
CA ALA A 17 31.57 46.81 22.31
C ALA A 17 30.97 45.65 21.48
N LEU A 18 31.72 44.55 21.43
CA LEU A 18 31.33 43.28 20.84
C LEU A 18 30.27 42.66 21.75
N CYS A 19 29.00 43.05 21.57
CA CYS A 19 27.88 42.42 22.28
C CYS A 19 27.60 41.05 21.64
N PHE A 20 27.77 40.02 22.46
CA PHE A 20 27.35 38.64 22.26
C PHE A 20 25.94 38.56 21.66
N LEU A 21 25.83 38.16 20.39
CA LEU A 21 24.59 37.62 19.85
C LEU A 21 24.79 36.11 19.71
N ALA A 22 24.40 35.38 20.76
CA ALA A 22 24.23 33.94 20.69
C ALA A 22 23.08 33.65 19.72
N ALA A 23 23.41 33.27 18.49
CA ALA A 23 22.44 32.80 17.52
C ALA A 23 21.84 31.49 18.04
N LEU A 24 20.61 31.58 18.53
CA LEU A 24 19.72 30.46 18.73
C LEU A 24 19.46 29.83 17.35
N VAL A 25 20.29 28.88 16.95
CA VAL A 25 19.96 27.98 15.85
C VAL A 25 18.83 27.10 16.37
N ALA A 26 17.60 27.50 16.04
CA ALA A 26 16.44 26.67 16.26
C ALA A 26 16.66 25.36 15.51
N LEU A 27 16.93 24.29 16.26
CA LEU A 27 16.81 22.93 15.75
C LEU A 27 15.34 22.73 15.41
N THR A 28 14.95 23.01 14.17
CA THR A 28 13.75 22.44 13.58
C THR A 28 14.04 20.96 13.37
N ALA A 29 13.86 20.17 14.43
CA ALA A 29 13.74 18.73 14.32
C ALA A 29 12.58 18.48 13.36
N HIS A 30 12.91 18.10 12.12
CA HIS A 30 11.93 17.51 11.23
C HIS A 30 11.51 16.22 11.93
N ALA A 31 10.33 16.24 12.54
CA ALA A 31 9.67 15.02 12.92
C ALA A 31 9.54 14.21 11.63
N ALA A 32 10.33 13.15 11.51
CA ALA A 32 10.07 12.13 10.51
C ALA A 32 8.68 11.61 10.83
N ASP A 33 7.70 11.86 9.95
CA ASP A 33 6.38 11.25 10.06
C ASP A 33 6.59 9.75 10.13
N ALA A 34 6.33 9.17 11.31
CA ALA A 34 6.27 7.73 11.43
C ALA A 34 5.20 7.25 10.44
N PRO A 35 5.46 6.19 9.66
CA PRO A 35 4.47 5.69 8.72
C PRO A 35 3.19 5.38 9.50
N VAL A 36 2.11 6.07 9.16
CA VAL A 36 0.79 5.82 9.75
C VAL A 36 0.38 4.42 9.29
N VAL A 37 0.63 3.42 10.14
CA VAL A 37 0.16 2.06 9.90
C VAL A 37 -1.36 2.10 10.01
N ALA A 38 -2.05 1.87 8.91
CA ALA A 38 -3.49 1.97 8.91
C ALA A 38 -4.15 0.94 9.85
N ALA A 39 -5.34 1.29 10.34
CA ALA A 39 -6.14 0.44 11.22
C ALA A 39 -6.44 -0.94 10.58
N LYS A 40 -6.86 -1.92 11.39
CA LYS A 40 -7.20 -3.25 10.86
C LYS A 40 -8.44 -3.11 9.98
N PRO A 41 -8.48 -3.70 8.77
CA PRO A 41 -9.69 -3.67 7.97
C PRO A 41 -10.83 -4.40 8.68
N THR A 42 -12.04 -3.89 8.52
CA THR A 42 -13.29 -4.45 9.09
C THR A 42 -14.39 -4.47 8.04
N ASP A 43 -15.51 -5.14 8.34
CA ASP A 43 -16.70 -5.25 7.49
C ASP A 43 -16.39 -5.73 6.06
N LEU A 44 -15.50 -6.71 5.95
CA LEU A 44 -14.98 -7.18 4.68
C LEU A 44 -16.00 -8.02 3.91
N THR A 45 -16.26 -7.64 2.67
CA THR A 45 -17.03 -8.42 1.68
C THR A 45 -16.16 -8.64 0.45
N ALA A 46 -15.83 -9.90 0.16
CA ALA A 46 -15.00 -10.24 -0.98
C ALA A 46 -15.66 -9.83 -2.31
N ILE A 47 -14.86 -9.30 -3.23
CA ILE A 47 -15.25 -9.01 -4.61
C ILE A 47 -14.64 -10.10 -5.48
N ASP A 48 -15.51 -10.87 -6.14
CA ASP A 48 -15.08 -11.92 -7.06
C ASP A 48 -14.60 -11.31 -8.38
N VAL A 49 -13.36 -11.60 -8.77
CA VAL A 49 -12.79 -11.17 -10.05
C VAL A 49 -12.64 -12.41 -10.92
N ALA A 50 -13.56 -12.56 -11.86
CA ALA A 50 -13.57 -13.67 -12.81
C ALA A 50 -12.46 -13.49 -13.87
N PRO A 51 -12.02 -14.58 -14.52
CA PRO A 51 -11.17 -14.50 -15.71
C PRO A 51 -11.75 -13.55 -16.77
N GLY A 52 -10.90 -12.74 -17.39
CA GLY A 52 -11.30 -11.64 -18.27
C GLY A 52 -11.51 -10.33 -17.51
N PHE A 53 -12.41 -9.47 -18.01
CA PHE A 53 -12.68 -8.17 -17.41
C PHE A 53 -13.82 -8.23 -16.39
N THR A 54 -13.55 -7.80 -15.17
CA THR A 54 -14.54 -7.53 -14.12
C THR A 54 -14.63 -6.02 -13.90
N THR A 55 -15.85 -5.45 -13.91
CA THR A 55 -16.07 -4.05 -13.52
C THR A 55 -16.38 -3.97 -12.03
N ILE A 56 -15.61 -3.16 -11.29
CA ILE A 56 -15.84 -2.87 -9.88
C ILE A 56 -16.37 -1.43 -9.80
N PRO A 57 -17.67 -1.21 -9.50
CA PRO A 57 -18.20 0.13 -9.29
C PRO A 57 -17.53 0.78 -8.08
N GLY A 58 -17.50 2.12 -7.99
CA GLY A 58 -17.03 2.86 -6.81
C GLY A 58 -15.64 2.45 -6.30
N PHE A 59 -14.69 2.23 -7.20
CA PHE A 59 -13.36 1.74 -6.90
C PHE A 59 -12.47 2.86 -6.32
N THR A 60 -12.59 4.06 -6.86
CA THR A 60 -11.84 5.25 -6.42
C THR A 60 -12.59 6.02 -5.32
N PRO A 61 -11.90 6.91 -4.58
CA PRO A 61 -12.52 7.75 -3.55
C PRO A 61 -13.64 8.66 -4.08
N ASP A 62 -13.57 9.08 -5.35
CA ASP A 62 -14.59 9.86 -6.05
C ASP A 62 -15.63 9.00 -6.79
N ASN A 63 -15.75 7.73 -6.40
CA ASN A 63 -16.77 6.78 -6.84
C ASN A 63 -16.70 6.39 -8.34
N ARG A 64 -15.56 6.60 -9.02
CA ARG A 64 -15.36 6.09 -10.38
C ARG A 64 -15.20 4.56 -10.38
N PRO A 65 -15.67 3.87 -11.43
CA PRO A 65 -15.49 2.44 -11.55
C PRO A 65 -14.05 2.09 -11.96
N ALA A 66 -13.64 0.87 -11.61
CA ALA A 66 -12.48 0.22 -12.19
C ALA A 66 -12.87 -0.96 -13.09
N ARG A 67 -12.01 -1.28 -14.05
CA ARG A 67 -11.98 -2.56 -14.74
C ARG A 67 -10.73 -3.31 -14.32
N VAL A 68 -10.92 -4.53 -13.85
CA VAL A 68 -9.84 -5.46 -13.50
C VAL A 68 -9.81 -6.56 -14.54
N LEU A 69 -8.69 -6.67 -15.25
CA LEU A 69 -8.39 -7.83 -16.10
C LEU A 69 -7.70 -8.89 -15.23
N LYS A 70 -8.29 -10.08 -15.09
CA LYS A 70 -7.62 -11.30 -14.61
C LYS A 70 -7.31 -12.17 -15.82
N ALA A 71 -6.03 -12.39 -16.13
CA ALA A 71 -5.61 -13.20 -17.28
C ALA A 71 -4.57 -14.24 -16.86
N TRP A 72 -4.73 -15.47 -17.32
CA TRP A 72 -3.78 -16.55 -17.08
C TRP A 72 -2.56 -16.41 -17.99
N ARG A 73 -1.36 -16.44 -17.41
CA ARG A 73 -0.10 -16.52 -18.13
C ARG A 73 0.46 -17.94 -18.01
N GLU A 74 0.45 -18.64 -19.14
CA GLU A 74 1.17 -19.90 -19.29
C GLU A 74 2.69 -19.67 -19.19
N ASN A 75 3.40 -20.52 -18.45
CA ASN A 75 4.86 -20.46 -18.33
C ASN A 75 5.60 -21.64 -19.01
N GLY A 76 4.85 -22.56 -19.64
CA GLY A 76 5.40 -23.68 -20.41
C GLY A 76 5.72 -24.95 -19.61
N ASN A 77 5.57 -24.95 -18.28
CA ASN A 77 5.94 -26.09 -17.42
C ASN A 77 4.79 -26.63 -16.54
N ALA A 78 3.61 -26.88 -17.12
CA ALA A 78 2.40 -27.32 -16.39
C ALA A 78 1.92 -26.37 -15.27
N TYR A 79 2.54 -25.19 -15.16
CA TYR A 79 2.24 -24.14 -14.21
C TYR A 79 1.94 -22.84 -14.96
N GLY A 80 1.34 -21.90 -14.25
CA GLY A 80 1.10 -20.56 -14.74
C GLY A 80 0.76 -19.66 -13.57
N TYR A 81 0.30 -18.46 -13.87
CA TYR A 81 -0.21 -17.54 -12.85
C TYR A 81 -1.15 -16.54 -13.48
N SER A 82 -2.07 -16.01 -12.70
CA SER A 82 -2.91 -14.90 -13.12
C SER A 82 -2.17 -13.59 -12.97
N ILE A 83 -2.33 -12.74 -13.97
CA ILE A 83 -1.99 -11.32 -13.94
C ILE A 83 -3.27 -10.54 -13.70
N TYR A 84 -3.22 -9.58 -12.78
CA TYR A 84 -4.28 -8.62 -12.51
C TYR A 84 -3.81 -7.23 -12.96
N LEU A 85 -4.47 -6.69 -13.99
CA LEU A 85 -4.27 -5.31 -14.45
C LEU A 85 -5.51 -4.49 -14.08
N ILE A 86 -5.31 -3.41 -13.35
CA ILE A 86 -6.39 -2.56 -12.85
C ILE A 86 -6.38 -1.26 -13.65
N THR A 87 -7.55 -0.86 -14.12
CA THR A 87 -7.74 0.43 -14.77
C THR A 87 -8.92 1.17 -14.18
N THR A 88 -8.88 2.49 -14.10
CA THR A 88 -10.00 3.35 -13.68
C THR A 88 -10.42 4.25 -14.82
N ALA A 89 -11.71 4.63 -14.83
CA ALA A 89 -12.16 5.69 -15.74
C ALA A 89 -11.35 6.95 -15.47
N SER A 90 -10.84 7.61 -16.51
CA SER A 90 -9.88 8.70 -16.33
C SER A 90 -10.47 9.91 -15.63
N GLY A 91 -9.83 10.34 -14.54
CA GLY A 91 -10.13 11.62 -13.88
C GLY A 91 -9.40 12.81 -14.51
N MET A 92 -8.38 12.57 -15.35
CA MET A 92 -7.46 13.60 -15.87
C MET A 92 -7.59 13.83 -17.39
N GLY A 93 -8.55 13.20 -18.07
CA GLY A 93 -8.95 13.52 -19.45
C GLY A 93 -7.97 13.16 -20.58
N ARG A 94 -6.87 12.43 -20.32
CA ARG A 94 -5.90 12.03 -21.36
C ARG A 94 -6.26 10.75 -22.13
N SER A 95 -7.01 9.85 -21.50
CA SER A 95 -7.56 8.62 -22.07
C SER A 95 -8.93 8.37 -21.45
N ASP A 96 -9.69 7.38 -21.93
CA ASP A 96 -10.93 6.95 -21.27
C ASP A 96 -10.65 6.11 -20.00
N TRP A 97 -9.54 5.36 -20.00
CA TRP A 97 -9.14 4.44 -18.93
C TRP A 97 -7.64 4.57 -18.65
N ASN A 98 -7.27 4.73 -17.38
CA ASN A 98 -5.87 4.78 -16.93
C ASN A 98 -5.52 3.52 -16.16
N ILE A 99 -4.30 3.01 -16.33
CA ILE A 99 -3.75 1.97 -15.44
C ILE A 99 -3.59 2.56 -14.04
N VAL A 100 -3.97 1.79 -13.02
CA VAL A 100 -3.74 2.12 -11.62
C VAL A 100 -2.43 1.47 -11.18
N PRO A 101 -1.30 2.20 -11.16
CA PRO A 101 -0.04 1.66 -10.70
C PRO A 101 -0.08 1.32 -9.21
N ILE A 102 0.73 0.34 -8.81
CA ILE A 102 0.93 -0.09 -7.43
C ILE A 102 2.23 0.51 -6.92
N THR A 103 2.15 1.22 -5.79
CA THR A 103 3.35 1.77 -5.13
C THR A 103 4.19 0.63 -4.59
N VAL A 104 5.46 0.55 -4.97
CA VAL A 104 6.43 -0.38 -4.39
C VAL A 104 7.39 0.38 -3.46
N PRO A 105 7.97 -0.28 -2.43
CA PRO A 105 8.85 0.37 -1.44
C PRO A 105 10.19 0.90 -1.99
N THR A 106 10.39 0.95 -3.30
CA THR A 106 11.56 1.56 -3.94
C THR A 106 11.17 2.91 -4.56
N PRO A 107 11.86 4.02 -4.25
CA PRO A 107 11.56 5.33 -4.81
C PRO A 107 11.53 5.30 -6.34
N TRP A 108 10.55 5.99 -6.95
CA TRP A 108 10.40 6.15 -8.40
C TRP A 108 10.03 4.89 -9.20
N HIS A 109 9.72 3.80 -8.51
CA HIS A 109 9.23 2.60 -9.16
C HIS A 109 7.77 2.36 -8.79
N VAL A 110 7.00 2.02 -9.81
CA VAL A 110 5.66 1.47 -9.68
C VAL A 110 5.60 0.15 -10.42
N GLN A 111 4.69 -0.71 -9.99
CA GLN A 111 4.34 -1.91 -10.72
C GLN A 111 2.95 -1.72 -11.33
N ASP A 112 2.75 -2.11 -12.59
CA ASP A 112 1.44 -1.92 -13.25
C ASP A 112 0.47 -3.08 -13.03
N MET A 113 0.96 -4.21 -12.53
CA MET A 113 0.22 -5.48 -12.46
C MET A 113 0.47 -6.20 -11.15
N LEU A 114 -0.54 -6.85 -10.59
CA LEU A 114 -0.37 -7.84 -9.52
C LEU A 114 -0.33 -9.25 -10.12
N THR A 115 0.32 -10.18 -9.43
CA THR A 115 0.32 -11.60 -9.82
C THR A 115 -0.02 -12.47 -8.62
N ASP A 116 -0.80 -13.52 -8.86
CA ASP A 116 -0.81 -14.67 -7.95
C ASP A 116 0.33 -15.64 -8.33
N THR A 117 0.51 -16.70 -7.56
CA THR A 117 1.53 -17.71 -7.82
C THR A 117 1.02 -19.06 -7.31
N PRO A 118 0.18 -19.75 -8.10
CA PRO A 118 -0.09 -21.15 -7.85
C PRO A 118 1.17 -21.94 -8.22
N HIS A 119 1.55 -22.89 -7.36
CA HIS A 119 2.67 -23.80 -7.61
C HIS A 119 2.17 -25.21 -7.90
N THR A 120 1.22 -25.73 -7.10
CA THR A 120 0.41 -26.91 -7.42
C THR A 120 -1.05 -26.60 -7.07
N PHE A 121 -1.99 -27.48 -7.41
CA PHE A 121 -3.42 -27.32 -7.10
C PHE A 121 -3.65 -26.92 -5.62
N GLU A 122 -2.90 -27.53 -4.71
CA GLU A 122 -3.01 -27.27 -3.27
C GLU A 122 -2.14 -26.08 -2.79
N ASP A 123 -1.08 -25.77 -3.52
CA ASP A 123 0.03 -24.90 -3.11
C ASP A 123 -0.09 -23.50 -3.72
N MET A 124 -0.98 -22.68 -3.17
CA MET A 124 -1.06 -21.26 -3.51
C MET A 124 0.01 -20.49 -2.73
N VAL A 125 1.10 -20.11 -3.41
CA VAL A 125 2.22 -19.35 -2.79
C VAL A 125 1.84 -17.89 -2.61
N ARG A 126 1.23 -17.27 -3.62
CA ARG A 126 0.78 -15.88 -3.56
C ARG A 126 -0.65 -15.75 -4.04
N SER A 127 -1.48 -15.04 -3.29
CA SER A 127 -2.86 -14.71 -3.67
C SER A 127 -3.09 -13.20 -3.76
N VAL A 128 -3.98 -12.79 -4.66
CA VAL A 128 -4.48 -11.43 -4.84
C VAL A 128 -5.99 -11.45 -4.66
N ARG A 129 -6.52 -10.66 -3.72
CA ARG A 129 -7.96 -10.61 -3.43
C ARG A 129 -8.47 -9.18 -3.37
N PHE A 130 -9.68 -8.96 -3.87
CA PHE A 130 -10.38 -7.68 -3.81
C PHE A 130 -11.50 -7.76 -2.78
N ALA A 131 -11.76 -6.68 -2.06
CA ALA A 131 -12.86 -6.61 -1.11
C ALA A 131 -13.43 -5.21 -0.98
N ARG A 132 -14.70 -5.11 -0.57
CA ARG A 132 -15.24 -3.94 0.11
C ARG A 132 -14.96 -4.05 1.59
N GLY A 133 -14.56 -2.96 2.22
CA GLY A 133 -14.37 -2.93 3.67
C GLY A 133 -14.04 -1.54 4.16
N LYS A 134 -13.75 -1.42 5.46
CA LYS A 134 -13.43 -0.13 6.11
C LYS A 134 -12.02 -0.15 6.68
N ILE A 135 -11.26 0.93 6.51
CA ILE A 135 -9.97 1.14 7.16
C ILE A 135 -9.96 2.50 7.86
N GLY A 136 -9.96 2.50 9.19
CA GLY A 136 -9.75 3.72 9.99
C GLY A 136 -10.89 4.75 9.92
N GLY A 137 -12.06 4.37 9.39
CA GLY A 137 -13.23 5.24 9.26
C GLY A 137 -14.52 4.44 9.09
N GLU A 138 -15.64 5.15 8.89
CA GLU A 138 -16.97 4.53 8.76
C GLU A 138 -17.32 4.15 7.32
N GLU A 139 -16.69 4.78 6.33
CA GLU A 139 -17.00 4.57 4.92
C GLU A 139 -16.35 3.30 4.37
N SER A 140 -17.11 2.57 3.56
CA SER A 140 -16.58 1.39 2.88
C SER A 140 -15.89 1.78 1.57
N GLU A 141 -14.66 1.33 1.41
CA GLU A 141 -13.83 1.54 0.22
C GLU A 141 -13.45 0.21 -0.44
N THR A 142 -12.90 0.27 -1.67
CA THR A 142 -12.33 -0.94 -2.29
C THR A 142 -10.91 -1.15 -1.80
N LEU A 143 -10.65 -2.35 -1.32
CA LEU A 143 -9.38 -2.79 -0.75
C LEU A 143 -8.81 -3.91 -1.61
N VAL A 144 -7.49 -3.89 -1.78
CA VAL A 144 -6.75 -4.97 -2.45
C VAL A 144 -5.81 -5.61 -1.44
N PHE A 145 -5.88 -6.92 -1.33
CA PHE A 145 -5.05 -7.73 -0.45
C PHE A 145 -4.09 -8.56 -1.28
N THR A 146 -2.84 -8.61 -0.85
CA THR A 146 -1.90 -9.65 -1.26
C THR A 146 -1.55 -10.51 -0.04
N ALA A 147 -1.41 -11.80 -0.26
CA ALA A 147 -0.89 -12.74 0.73
C ALA A 147 0.19 -13.56 0.07
N THR A 148 1.40 -13.58 0.62
CA THR A 148 2.55 -14.29 0.06
C THR A 148 3.17 -15.18 1.13
N ARG A 149 3.24 -16.48 0.86
CA ARG A 149 3.94 -17.44 1.70
C ARG A 149 5.45 -17.27 1.57
N ASP A 150 6.12 -17.25 2.71
CA ASP A 150 7.58 -17.17 2.86
C ASP A 150 8.19 -18.57 2.72
N VAL A 151 8.08 -19.12 1.51
CA VAL A 151 8.54 -20.46 1.15
C VAL A 151 10.04 -20.40 0.87
N LYS A 152 10.83 -21.26 1.53
CA LYS A 152 12.30 -21.31 1.39
C LYS A 152 12.79 -22.42 0.47
N ASP A 153 12.01 -23.48 0.32
CA ASP A 153 12.35 -24.69 -0.41
C ASP A 153 11.22 -25.04 -1.38
N ASP A 154 11.50 -25.78 -2.45
CA ASP A 154 10.54 -26.09 -3.53
C ASP A 154 9.42 -27.08 -3.14
N THR A 155 9.25 -27.36 -1.85
CA THR A 155 8.22 -28.29 -1.35
C THR A 155 7.06 -27.53 -0.68
N PRO A 156 5.81 -28.01 -0.81
CA PRO A 156 4.63 -27.38 -0.20
C PRO A 156 4.64 -27.60 1.32
N ALA A 157 5.52 -26.88 2.01
CA ALA A 157 5.62 -26.88 3.46
C ALA A 157 4.83 -25.70 4.05
N PRO A 158 4.22 -25.86 5.23
CA PRO A 158 3.62 -24.75 5.94
C PRO A 158 4.64 -23.62 6.16
N ALA A 159 4.29 -22.41 5.73
CA ALA A 159 5.15 -21.22 5.83
C ALA A 159 4.37 -20.05 6.47
N GLN A 160 5.10 -19.08 7.02
CA GLN A 160 4.48 -17.81 7.41
C GLN A 160 4.00 -17.06 6.17
N VAL A 161 2.94 -16.27 6.32
CA VAL A 161 2.35 -15.49 5.25
C VAL A 161 2.56 -14.02 5.55
N ALA A 162 3.15 -13.29 4.60
CA ALA A 162 3.18 -11.85 4.60
C ALA A 162 1.91 -11.32 3.92
N PHE A 163 1.18 -10.47 4.63
CA PHE A 163 0.00 -9.79 4.11
C PHE A 163 0.32 -8.34 3.80
N GLU A 164 -0.22 -7.85 2.70
CA GLU A 164 -0.22 -6.44 2.36
C GLU A 164 -1.63 -6.00 2.01
N LEU A 165 -1.96 -4.79 2.43
CA LEU A 165 -3.25 -4.16 2.18
C LEU A 165 -3.02 -2.84 1.46
N TYR A 166 -3.74 -2.68 0.35
CA TYR A 166 -3.69 -1.52 -0.51
C TYR A 166 -5.06 -0.85 -0.56
N ARG A 167 -5.05 0.47 -0.69
CA ARG A 167 -6.21 1.30 -1.02
C ARG A 167 -5.89 2.16 -2.23
N VAL A 168 -6.92 2.68 -2.88
CA VAL A 168 -6.74 3.67 -3.95
C VAL A 168 -6.57 5.05 -3.34
N VAL A 169 -5.56 5.78 -3.78
CA VAL A 169 -5.36 7.21 -3.48
C VAL A 169 -5.16 7.98 -4.78
N VAL A 170 -5.51 9.26 -4.78
CA VAL A 170 -5.30 10.16 -5.92
C VAL A 170 -4.05 10.99 -5.64
N THR A 171 -3.14 11.01 -6.60
CA THR A 171 -1.88 11.77 -6.56
C THR A 171 -1.85 12.78 -7.69
N ASP A 172 -1.17 13.91 -7.46
CA ASP A 172 -1.04 14.96 -8.48
C ASP A 172 -0.19 14.51 -9.68
N GLU A 173 0.77 13.61 -9.45
CA GLU A 173 1.73 13.18 -10.48
C GLU A 173 1.23 12.00 -11.32
N MET A 174 0.61 11.00 -10.68
CA MET A 174 0.25 9.73 -11.32
C MET A 174 -1.26 9.53 -11.43
N GLY A 175 -2.09 10.41 -10.85
CA GLY A 175 -3.52 10.18 -10.72
C GLY A 175 -3.81 9.08 -9.69
N ASP A 176 -4.70 8.16 -10.03
CA ASP A 176 -5.09 7.06 -9.15
C ASP A 176 -3.96 6.05 -9.00
N VAL A 177 -3.56 5.73 -7.77
CA VAL A 177 -2.55 4.70 -7.46
C VAL A 177 -3.04 3.77 -6.35
N LEU A 178 -2.59 2.52 -6.36
CA LEU A 178 -2.73 1.61 -5.22
C LEU A 178 -1.58 1.84 -4.24
N GLU A 179 -1.90 2.48 -3.12
CA GLU A 179 -0.96 2.73 -2.03
C GLU A 179 -1.05 1.61 -0.98
N ARG A 180 0.11 1.07 -0.59
CA ARG A 180 0.19 0.09 0.49
C ARG A 180 0.06 0.77 1.84
N VAL A 181 -1.05 0.50 2.54
CA VAL A 181 -1.38 1.16 3.81
C VAL A 181 -1.10 0.32 5.05
N ARG A 182 -0.90 -0.98 4.87
CA ARG A 182 -0.59 -1.88 5.98
C ARG A 182 0.15 -3.12 5.50
N THR A 183 1.07 -3.59 6.33
CA THR A 183 1.70 -4.90 6.22
C THR A 183 1.68 -5.62 7.56
N TRP A 184 1.53 -6.94 7.55
CA TRP A 184 1.65 -7.77 8.75
C TRP A 184 1.97 -9.21 8.35
N ARG A 185 2.24 -10.06 9.35
CA ARG A 185 2.48 -11.49 9.14
C ARG A 185 1.41 -12.33 9.82
N SER A 186 1.16 -13.51 9.28
CA SER A 186 0.29 -14.51 9.90
C SER A 186 0.83 -14.94 11.26
N THR A 187 -0.09 -15.25 12.16
CA THR A 187 0.21 -15.82 13.48
C THR A 187 0.50 -17.32 13.38
N LYS A 188 -0.11 -18.00 12.40
CA LYS A 188 0.12 -19.40 12.08
C LYS A 188 0.87 -19.58 10.76
N LYS A 189 1.29 -20.82 10.49
CA LYS A 189 1.83 -21.21 9.19
C LYS A 189 0.70 -21.80 8.33
N TYR A 190 0.82 -21.63 7.01
CA TYR A 190 -0.17 -22.08 6.04
C TYR A 190 0.52 -22.75 4.84
N CYS A 191 -0.14 -23.73 4.24
CA CYS A 191 0.23 -24.29 2.93
C CYS A 191 -0.43 -23.52 1.77
N ASN A 192 -1.42 -22.68 2.05
CA ASN A 192 -2.17 -21.98 1.02
C ASN A 192 -2.46 -20.52 1.42
N ALA A 193 -2.09 -19.58 0.54
CA ALA A 193 -2.26 -18.14 0.79
C ALA A 193 -3.73 -17.70 0.84
N ASP A 194 -4.64 -18.34 0.11
CA ASP A 194 -6.08 -18.06 0.19
C ASP A 194 -6.65 -18.50 1.54
N THR A 195 -6.24 -19.68 2.03
CA THR A 195 -6.63 -20.14 3.37
C THR A 195 -6.12 -19.19 4.45
N ALA A 196 -4.91 -18.65 4.30
CA ALA A 196 -4.39 -17.65 5.23
C ALA A 196 -5.24 -16.37 5.24
N LEU A 197 -5.68 -15.87 4.08
CA LEU A 197 -6.60 -14.73 3.99
C LEU A 197 -7.96 -15.03 4.62
N LEU A 198 -8.49 -16.23 4.43
CA LEU A 198 -9.72 -16.66 5.10
C LEU A 198 -9.58 -16.62 6.62
N ARG A 199 -8.52 -17.24 7.16
CA ARG A 199 -8.38 -17.45 8.61
C ARG A 199 -7.92 -16.22 9.39
N GLU A 200 -6.99 -15.44 8.83
CA GLU A 200 -6.38 -14.30 9.53
C GLU A 200 -7.11 -12.97 9.23
N VAL A 201 -7.75 -12.87 8.06
CA VAL A 201 -8.38 -11.64 7.57
C VAL A 201 -9.90 -11.76 7.50
N GLY A 202 -10.45 -12.97 7.31
CA GLY A 202 -11.89 -13.19 7.19
C GLY A 202 -12.43 -13.05 5.76
N LEU A 203 -11.56 -13.08 4.75
CA LEU A 203 -11.98 -13.04 3.35
C LEU A 203 -12.38 -14.42 2.86
N ALA A 204 -13.60 -14.56 2.35
CA ALA A 204 -14.06 -15.82 1.75
C ALA A 204 -13.10 -16.30 0.65
N LEU A 205 -12.98 -17.63 0.52
CA LEU A 205 -12.15 -18.28 -0.50
C LEU A 205 -12.59 -17.88 -1.92
N PRO A 206 -11.68 -17.90 -2.91
CA PRO A 206 -12.05 -17.80 -4.32
C PRO A 206 -13.08 -18.85 -4.72
N ARG A 207 -13.89 -18.55 -5.75
CA ARG A 207 -14.79 -19.55 -6.33
C ARG A 207 -14.03 -20.70 -7.00
N ASP A 208 -12.87 -20.38 -7.55
CA ASP A 208 -11.89 -21.28 -8.16
C ASP A 208 -10.84 -21.78 -7.16
N TYR A 209 -11.20 -21.88 -5.87
CA TYR A 209 -10.30 -22.42 -4.86
C TYR A 209 -10.13 -23.94 -5.05
N GLU A 210 -8.87 -24.37 -5.18
CA GLU A 210 -8.48 -25.78 -5.39
C GLU A 210 -7.60 -26.33 -4.26
N GLY A 211 -7.47 -25.58 -3.15
CA GLY A 211 -6.64 -25.95 -2.00
C GLY A 211 -7.25 -27.01 -1.07
N GLY A 212 -6.44 -27.50 -0.12
CA GLY A 212 -6.88 -28.47 0.88
C GLY A 212 -7.90 -27.92 1.87
N GLU A 213 -8.81 -28.79 2.35
CA GLU A 213 -9.90 -28.40 3.27
C GLU A 213 -9.47 -28.17 4.72
N SER A 214 -8.20 -28.44 5.06
CA SER A 214 -7.68 -28.29 6.43
C SER A 214 -7.67 -26.83 6.90
N GLU A 215 -7.48 -26.61 8.20
CA GLU A 215 -7.42 -25.25 8.76
C GLU A 215 -6.28 -24.38 8.18
N ASP A 216 -5.17 -25.01 7.82
CA ASP A 216 -3.96 -24.39 7.27
C ASP A 216 -3.85 -24.50 5.74
N GLY A 217 -4.83 -25.16 5.10
CA GLY A 217 -4.90 -25.34 3.65
C GLY A 217 -3.88 -26.36 3.12
N CYS A 218 -3.34 -27.20 3.99
CA CYS A 218 -2.48 -28.32 3.61
C CYS A 218 -3.34 -29.50 3.14
N GLY A 219 -2.80 -30.32 2.24
CA GLY A 219 -3.44 -31.57 1.82
C GLY A 219 -3.63 -32.55 2.99
N PRO A 220 -4.51 -33.56 2.84
CA PRO A 220 -4.63 -34.65 3.79
C PRO A 220 -3.35 -35.49 3.96
#